data_AF-A0A937NKR6-F1
#
_entry.id   AF-A0A937NKR6-F1
#
_cell.length_a   1.000
_cell.length_b   1.000
_cell.length_c   1.000
_cell.angle_alpha   90.00
_cell.angle_beta   90.00
_cell.angle_gamma   90.00
#
_symmetry.space_group_name_H-M   'P 1'
#
loop_
_entity.id
_entity.type
_entity.pdbx_description
1 polymer ?
#
loop_
_entity_poly.entity_id
_entity_poly.type
_entity_poly.pdbx_seq_one_letter_code
_entity_poly.pdbx_strand_id
1 'polypeptide(L)'
;NRHALSMVLLCKKLMEQIGVNPERLRLEWLSAGEGIRFAEVVTDFANKLRELGPLGIGEGIDENGLKLKLEAAKNLVPYIKLVERERLRIHFDTEDEYNEFFTSDEVDKLFRELILDKLTISQILLLLRERPLSTGEISEILGLSPSQVSRYLNSSAREGLVRFDEIQKCFVPA
;
A
#
# COMPACT_ATOMS: atom_id res chain seq x y z
N ASN A 1 14.75 17.54 -2.77
CA ASN A 1 13.95 17.41 -1.53
C ASN A 1 12.46 17.20 -1.83
N ARG A 2 11.80 18.04 -2.64
CA ARG A 2 10.35 17.92 -2.94
C ARG A 2 9.87 16.53 -3.41
N HIS A 3 10.63 15.86 -4.29
CA HIS A 3 10.32 14.49 -4.70
C HIS A 3 10.26 13.49 -3.54
N ALA A 4 11.12 13.63 -2.52
CA ALA A 4 11.08 12.75 -1.35
C ALA A 4 9.82 13.00 -0.51
N LEU A 5 9.35 14.25 -0.40
CA LEU A 5 8.09 14.57 0.25
C LEU A 5 6.90 13.91 -0.46
N SER A 6 6.77 14.10 -1.78
CA SER A 6 5.72 13.45 -2.58
C SER A 6 5.70 11.93 -2.39
N MET A 7 6.88 11.29 -2.44
CA MET A 7 6.99 9.85 -2.25
C MET A 7 6.62 9.40 -0.84
N VAL A 8 6.97 10.18 0.19
CA VAL A 8 6.59 9.87 1.58
C VAL A 8 5.08 10.01 1.77
N LEU A 9 4.45 11.05 1.23
CA LEU A 9 3.00 11.24 1.31
C LEU A 9 2.23 10.12 0.60
N LEU A 10 2.69 9.72 -0.59
CA LEU A 10 2.12 8.59 -1.33
C LEU A 10 2.33 7.26 -0.59
N CYS A 11 3.49 7.06 0.03
CA CYS A 11 3.78 5.87 0.84
C CYS A 11 2.89 5.82 2.09
N LYS A 12 2.70 6.95 2.79
CA LYS A 12 1.79 7.05 3.93
C LYS A 12 0.37 6.62 3.55
N LYS A 13 -0.16 7.09 2.42
CA LYS A 13 -1.45 6.61 1.89
C LYS A 13 -1.45 5.11 1.64
N LEU A 14 -0.40 4.57 1.03
CA LEU A 14 -0.30 3.12 0.81
C LEU A 14 -0.29 2.34 2.12
N MET A 15 0.40 2.83 3.14
CA MET A 15 0.47 2.25 4.48
C MET A 15 -0.93 2.15 5.12
N GLU A 16 -1.73 3.22 5.08
CA GLU A 16 -3.11 3.21 5.58
C GLU A 16 -3.92 2.06 4.96
N GLN A 17 -3.75 1.86 3.66
CA GLN A 17 -4.55 0.94 2.86
C GLN A 17 -4.16 -0.52 3.10
N ILE A 18 -2.91 -0.77 3.50
CA ILE A 18 -2.48 -2.07 3.99
C ILE A 18 -2.71 -2.25 5.49
N GLY A 19 -3.27 -1.25 6.18
CA GLY A 19 -3.55 -1.26 7.61
C GLY A 19 -2.35 -0.94 8.50
N VAL A 20 -1.23 -0.50 7.93
CA VAL A 20 -0.04 -0.07 8.69
C VAL A 20 -0.19 1.40 9.08
N ASN A 21 0.07 1.73 10.35
CA ASN A 21 -0.03 3.11 10.81
C ASN A 21 0.98 4.03 10.08
N PRO A 22 0.53 5.09 9.37
CA PRO A 22 1.41 6.01 8.61
C PRO A 22 2.45 6.73 9.45
N GLU A 23 2.20 6.88 10.75
CA GLU A 23 3.12 7.52 11.69
C GLU A 23 4.37 6.67 11.96
N ARG A 24 4.43 5.45 11.42
CA ARG A 24 5.67 4.66 11.33
C ARG A 24 6.62 5.13 10.24
N LEU A 25 6.23 6.12 9.44
CA LEU A 25 7.08 6.77 8.44
C LEU A 25 7.14 8.26 8.74
N ARG A 26 8.35 8.79 8.95
CA ARG A 26 8.58 10.20 9.22
C ARG A 26 9.66 10.74 8.28
N LEU A 27 9.41 11.93 7.73
CA LEU A 27 10.37 12.69 6.95
C LEU A 27 10.76 13.93 7.75
N GLU A 28 12.05 14.17 7.91
CA GLU A 28 12.60 15.32 8.62
C GLU A 28 13.76 15.91 7.83
N TRP A 29 13.78 17.24 7.71
CA TRP A 29 14.86 17.95 7.04
C TRP A 29 15.89 18.44 8.07
N LEU A 30 17.09 17.86 7.98
CA LEU A 30 18.22 18.16 8.85
C LEU A 30 19.45 18.46 8.00
N SER A 31 20.21 19.48 8.41
CA SER A 31 21.51 19.81 7.86
C SER A 31 22.62 19.01 8.55
N ALA A 32 23.78 18.91 7.90
CA ALA A 32 24.91 18.12 8.41
C ALA A 32 25.47 18.62 9.76
N GLY A 33 25.20 19.88 10.15
CA GLY A 33 25.64 20.47 11.42
C GLY A 33 24.68 20.25 12.60
N GLU A 34 23.48 19.74 12.35
CA GLU A 34 22.40 19.63 13.36
C GLU A 34 22.45 18.31 14.15
N GLY A 35 23.63 17.91 14.64
CA GLY A 35 23.83 16.64 15.33
C GLY A 35 22.96 16.45 16.58
N ILE A 36 22.77 17.52 17.38
CA ILE A 36 21.91 17.48 18.57
C ILE A 36 20.45 17.26 18.17
N ARG A 37 19.94 18.04 17.20
CA ARG A 37 18.57 17.92 16.70
C ARG A 37 18.31 16.55 16.05
N PHE A 38 19.30 15.98 15.35
CA PHE A 38 19.20 14.60 14.84
C PHE A 38 18.97 13.59 15.97
N ALA A 39 19.76 13.68 17.05
CA ALA A 39 19.60 12.79 18.20
C ALA A 39 18.23 12.94 18.87
N GLU A 40 17.73 14.17 18.99
CA GLU A 40 16.38 14.46 19.51
C GLU A 40 15.29 13.84 18.63
N VAL A 41 15.34 14.07 17.32
CA VAL A 41 14.38 13.52 16.34
C VAL A 41 14.36 12.00 16.36
N VAL A 42 15.53 11.35 16.36
CA VAL A 42 15.63 9.88 16.40
C VAL A 42 15.09 9.33 17.72
N THR A 43 15.37 10.01 18.84
CA THR A 43 14.87 9.59 20.16
C THR A 43 13.36 9.71 20.25
N ASP A 44 12.80 10.85 19.80
CA ASP A 44 11.37 11.10 19.73
C ASP A 44 10.66 10.06 18.85
N PHE A 45 11.19 9.83 17.63
CA PHE A 45 10.63 8.82 16.73
C PHE A 45 10.72 7.39 17.30
N ALA A 46 11.82 7.05 17.98
CA ALA A 46 11.94 5.76 18.66
C ALA A 46 10.92 5.60 19.79
N ASN A 47 10.62 6.66 20.55
CA ASN A 47 9.56 6.65 21.56
C ASN A 47 8.20 6.45 20.91
N LYS A 48 7.91 7.17 19.82
CA LYS A 48 6.66 7.00 19.06
C LYS A 48 6.47 5.58 18.57
N LEU A 49 7.52 4.95 18.02
CA LEU A 49 7.47 3.55 17.58
C LEU A 49 7.24 2.58 18.73
N ARG A 50 7.76 2.84 19.93
CA ARG A 50 7.48 2.03 21.14
C ARG A 50 6.03 2.15 21.56
N GLU A 51 5.44 3.34 21.51
CA GLU A 51 4.02 3.56 21.81
C GLU A 51 3.11 2.84 20.80
N LEU A 52 3.47 2.86 19.52
CA LEU A 52 2.76 2.13 18.46
C LEU A 52 2.93 0.61 18.57
N GLY A 53 3.89 0.12 19.36
CA GLY A 53 4.20 -1.30 19.48
C GLY A 53 4.86 -1.91 18.24
N PRO A 54 5.15 -3.23 18.27
CA PRO A 54 5.75 -3.93 17.14
C PRO A 54 4.87 -3.87 15.89
N LEU A 55 5.49 -3.82 14.71
CA LEU A 55 4.79 -3.79 13.42
C LEU A 55 3.89 -5.03 13.26
N GLY A 56 2.63 -4.81 12.85
CA GLY A 56 1.61 -5.84 12.74
C GLY A 56 0.87 -6.04 14.05
N ILE A 57 1.59 -6.29 15.14
CA ILE A 57 0.99 -6.51 16.47
C ILE A 57 0.27 -5.25 16.96
N GLY A 58 0.91 -4.08 16.85
CA GLY A 58 0.32 -2.80 17.24
C GLY A 58 -0.91 -2.42 16.41
N GLU A 59 -1.01 -2.94 15.19
CA GLU A 59 -2.11 -2.73 14.26
C GLU A 59 -3.20 -3.80 14.37
N GLY A 60 -2.98 -4.89 15.12
CA GLY A 60 -3.89 -6.04 15.16
C GLY A 60 -3.93 -6.85 13.85
N ILE A 61 -2.84 -6.84 13.08
CA ILE A 61 -2.69 -7.59 11.83
C ILE A 61 -1.88 -8.86 12.10
N ASP A 62 -2.36 -10.00 11.61
CA ASP A 62 -1.63 -11.26 11.70
C ASP A 62 -0.36 -11.24 10.83
N GLU A 63 0.65 -12.03 11.20
CA GLU A 63 1.95 -12.02 10.52
C GLU A 63 1.85 -12.38 9.03
N ASN A 64 1.01 -13.35 8.67
CA ASN A 64 0.85 -13.79 7.29
C ASN A 64 0.11 -12.73 6.46
N GLY A 65 -0.97 -12.16 7.01
CA GLY A 65 -1.70 -11.06 6.40
C GLY A 65 -0.82 -9.82 6.20
N LEU A 66 0.00 -9.47 7.18
CA LEU A 66 0.96 -8.36 7.06
C LEU A 66 1.98 -8.64 5.95
N LYS A 67 2.59 -9.83 5.95
CA LYS A 67 3.58 -10.24 4.95
C LYS A 67 3.00 -10.20 3.53
N LEU A 68 1.78 -10.72 3.35
CA LEU A 68 1.07 -10.68 2.07
C LEU A 68 0.88 -9.24 1.59
N LYS A 69 0.36 -8.36 2.45
CA LYS A 69 0.08 -6.96 2.09
C LYS A 69 1.36 -6.17 1.77
N LEU A 70 2.43 -6.38 2.55
CA LEU A 70 3.73 -5.75 2.29
C LEU A 70 4.36 -6.25 0.99
N GLU A 71 4.27 -7.54 0.69
CA GLU A 71 4.79 -8.09 -0.57
C GLU A 71 4.00 -7.57 -1.77
N ALA A 72 2.67 -7.46 -1.66
CA ALA A 72 1.82 -6.85 -2.69
C ALA A 72 2.21 -5.38 -2.93
N ALA A 73 2.36 -4.59 -1.86
CA ALA A 73 2.78 -3.19 -1.93
C ALA A 73 4.18 -3.05 -2.58
N LYS A 74 5.13 -3.89 -2.16
CA LYS A 74 6.50 -3.93 -2.70
C LYS A 74 6.51 -4.22 -4.20
N ASN A 75 5.72 -5.18 -4.66
CA ASN A 75 5.62 -5.53 -6.09
C ASN A 75 5.07 -4.39 -6.95
N LEU A 76 4.29 -3.48 -6.36
CA LEU A 76 3.75 -2.33 -7.06
C LEU A 76 4.65 -1.11 -7.06
N VAL A 77 5.75 -1.08 -6.30
CA VAL A 77 6.64 0.10 -6.22
C VAL A 77 7.07 0.62 -7.61
N PRO A 78 7.46 -0.23 -8.60
CA PRO A 78 7.79 0.26 -9.94
C PRO A 78 6.63 0.95 -10.65
N TYR A 79 5.43 0.39 -10.52
CA TYR A 79 4.21 0.95 -11.11
C TYR A 79 3.78 2.24 -10.41
N ILE A 80 3.83 2.28 -9.07
CA ILE A 80 3.53 3.47 -8.27
C ILE A 80 4.47 4.62 -8.65
N LYS A 81 5.76 4.35 -8.85
CA LYS A 81 6.72 5.35 -9.34
C LYS A 81 6.37 5.87 -10.73
N LEU A 82 5.85 5.01 -11.62
CA LEU A 82 5.37 5.44 -12.92
C LEU A 82 4.14 6.34 -12.77
N VAL A 83 3.15 5.95 -11.97
CA VAL A 83 1.94 6.74 -11.70
C VAL A 83 2.30 8.10 -11.12
N GLU A 84 3.21 8.15 -10.13
CA GLU A 84 3.68 9.40 -9.54
C GLU A 84 4.24 10.32 -10.62
N ARG A 85 5.15 9.79 -11.45
CA ARG A 85 5.86 10.59 -12.45
C ARG A 85 4.95 11.13 -13.54
N GLU A 86 3.96 10.34 -13.97
CA GLU A 86 3.08 10.66 -15.09
C GLU A 86 1.83 11.44 -14.67
N ARG A 87 1.40 11.35 -13.40
CA ARG A 87 0.11 11.89 -12.94
C ARG A 87 0.16 12.78 -11.71
N LEU A 88 1.19 12.68 -10.88
CA LEU A 88 1.28 13.38 -9.58
C LEU A 88 2.51 14.30 -9.46
N ARG A 89 3.30 14.43 -10.52
CA ARG A 89 4.53 15.22 -10.52
C ARG A 89 4.23 16.71 -10.67
N ILE A 90 3.84 17.33 -9.56
CA ILE A 90 3.53 18.76 -9.48
C ILE A 90 4.59 19.48 -8.65
N HIS A 91 4.84 20.74 -9.02
CA HIS A 91 5.70 21.64 -8.29
C HIS A 91 4.85 22.58 -7.43
N PHE A 92 5.06 22.53 -6.12
CA PHE A 92 4.57 23.53 -5.16
C PHE A 92 5.74 24.15 -4.43
N ASP A 93 5.58 25.35 -3.88
CA ASP A 93 6.68 26.09 -3.27
C ASP A 93 6.88 25.76 -1.79
N THR A 94 5.83 25.32 -1.12
CA THR A 94 5.78 25.01 0.31
C THR A 94 5.39 23.55 0.57
N GLU A 95 5.74 23.03 1.75
CA GLU A 95 5.35 21.67 2.17
C GLU A 95 3.84 21.57 2.43
N ASP A 96 3.22 22.63 2.92
CA ASP A 96 1.79 22.68 3.20
C ASP A 96 0.95 22.51 1.93
N GLU A 97 1.36 23.11 0.82
CA GLU A 97 0.72 22.91 -0.49
C GLU A 97 0.83 21.44 -0.96
N TYR A 98 1.97 20.78 -0.71
CA TYR A 98 2.10 19.35 -0.98
C TYR A 98 1.15 18.55 -0.11
N ASN A 99 1.08 18.84 1.19
CA ASN A 99 0.17 18.15 2.10
C ASN A 99 -1.28 18.31 1.65
N GLU A 100 -1.73 19.54 1.38
CA GLU A 100 -3.08 19.84 0.91
C GLU A 100 -3.40 19.09 -0.38
N PHE A 101 -2.51 19.16 -1.38
CA PHE A 101 -2.68 18.45 -2.65
C PHE A 101 -2.81 16.94 -2.44
N PHE A 102 -1.89 16.31 -1.69
CA PHE A 102 -1.96 14.88 -1.44
C PHE A 102 -3.15 14.49 -0.56
N THR A 103 -3.73 15.38 0.24
CA THR A 103 -4.99 15.12 0.98
C THR A 103 -6.26 15.41 0.18
N SER A 104 -6.15 15.92 -1.04
CA SER A 104 -7.31 16.29 -1.86
C SER A 104 -8.10 15.09 -2.38
N ASP A 105 -9.41 15.29 -2.58
CA ASP A 105 -10.32 14.30 -3.17
C ASP A 105 -9.88 13.84 -4.57
N GLU A 106 -9.24 14.73 -5.33
CA GLU A 106 -8.73 14.44 -6.67
C GLU A 106 -7.62 13.37 -6.61
N VAL A 107 -6.62 13.60 -5.76
CA VAL A 107 -5.52 12.64 -5.56
C VAL A 107 -6.04 11.34 -4.99
N ASP A 108 -6.98 11.41 -4.06
CA ASP A 108 -7.63 10.24 -3.47
C ASP A 108 -8.36 9.39 -4.51
N LYS A 109 -9.10 10.01 -5.42
CA LYS A 109 -9.77 9.32 -6.51
C LYS A 109 -8.75 8.65 -7.44
N LEU A 110 -7.72 9.40 -7.86
CA LEU A 110 -6.67 8.89 -8.73
C LEU A 110 -5.90 7.72 -8.08
N PHE A 111 -5.60 7.84 -6.78
CA PHE A 111 -4.93 6.81 -6.01
C PHE A 111 -5.78 5.53 -5.93
N ARG A 112 -7.09 5.65 -5.68
CA ARG A 112 -8.01 4.51 -5.71
C ARG A 112 -8.03 3.83 -7.07
N GLU A 113 -8.22 4.59 -8.14
CA GLU A 113 -8.37 4.06 -9.51
C GLU A 113 -7.07 3.43 -10.05
N LEU A 114 -5.91 4.03 -9.76
CA LEU A 114 -4.66 3.57 -10.33
C LEU A 114 -3.94 2.57 -9.43
N ILE A 115 -3.93 2.79 -8.11
CA ILE A 115 -3.05 2.05 -7.19
C ILE A 115 -3.83 0.98 -6.41
N LEU A 116 -4.98 1.30 -5.82
CA LEU A 116 -5.68 0.34 -4.95
C LEU A 116 -6.21 -0.88 -5.67
N ASP A 117 -6.77 -0.70 -6.87
CA ASP A 117 -7.25 -1.83 -7.66
C ASP A 117 -6.10 -2.77 -8.03
N LYS A 118 -4.94 -2.20 -8.39
CA LYS A 118 -3.73 -2.99 -8.67
C LYS A 118 -3.17 -3.66 -7.42
N LEU A 119 -3.28 -3.02 -6.25
CA LEU A 119 -2.87 -3.60 -4.97
C LEU A 119 -3.71 -4.82 -4.63
N THR A 120 -5.03 -4.70 -4.80
CA THR A 120 -5.97 -5.81 -4.56
C THR A 120 -5.70 -6.97 -5.51
N ILE A 121 -5.51 -6.70 -6.80
CA ILE A 121 -5.14 -7.73 -7.78
C ILE A 121 -3.82 -8.41 -7.39
N SER A 122 -2.82 -7.63 -6.96
CA SER A 122 -1.53 -8.19 -6.53
C SER A 122 -1.67 -9.12 -5.33
N GLN A 123 -2.50 -8.76 -4.34
CA GLN A 123 -2.80 -9.62 -3.19
C GLN A 123 -3.49 -10.92 -3.60
N ILE A 124 -4.52 -10.84 -4.47
CA ILE A 124 -5.21 -12.02 -5.01
C ILE A 124 -4.23 -12.95 -5.73
N LEU A 125 -3.38 -12.41 -6.61
CA LEU A 125 -2.40 -13.21 -7.35
C LEU A 125 -1.38 -13.87 -6.44
N LEU A 126 -0.93 -13.20 -5.37
CA LEU A 126 -0.02 -13.79 -4.39
C LEU A 126 -0.70 -14.94 -3.64
N LEU A 127 -1.95 -14.78 -3.20
CA LEU A 127 -2.72 -15.85 -2.56
C LEU A 127 -2.88 -17.07 -3.48
N LEU A 128 -3.23 -16.83 -4.75
CA LEU A 128 -3.41 -17.90 -5.74
C LEU A 128 -2.11 -18.63 -6.10
N ARG A 129 -0.95 -17.98 -5.95
CA ARG A 129 0.37 -18.62 -6.12
C ARG A 129 0.69 -19.59 -4.99
N GLU A 130 0.19 -19.36 -3.79
CA GLU A 130 0.39 -20.27 -2.66
C GLU A 130 -0.48 -21.52 -2.79
N ARG A 131 -1.77 -21.34 -3.12
CA ARG A 131 -2.70 -22.45 -3.38
C ARG A 131 -3.90 -22.00 -4.21
N PRO A 132 -4.60 -22.93 -4.89
CA PRO A 132 -5.90 -22.67 -5.47
C PRO A 132 -6.89 -22.20 -4.39
N LEU A 133 -7.67 -21.15 -4.69
CA LEU A 133 -8.67 -20.60 -3.76
C LEU A 133 -9.98 -20.31 -4.46
N SER A 134 -11.08 -20.50 -3.73
CA SER A 134 -12.41 -20.04 -4.12
C SER A 134 -12.58 -18.54 -3.88
N THR A 135 -13.61 -17.95 -4.49
CA THR A 135 -14.00 -16.55 -4.22
C THR A 135 -14.33 -16.30 -2.75
N GLY A 136 -14.94 -17.28 -2.07
CA GLY A 136 -15.29 -17.19 -0.64
C GLY A 136 -14.04 -17.11 0.24
N GLU A 137 -13.07 -18.00 0.02
CA GLU A 137 -11.82 -17.99 0.79
C GLU A 137 -11.02 -16.69 0.59
N ILE A 138 -10.94 -16.19 -0.65
CA ILE A 138 -10.27 -14.90 -0.92
C ILE A 138 -10.99 -13.74 -0.24
N SER A 139 -12.33 -13.75 -0.23
CA SER A 139 -13.16 -12.75 0.44
C SER A 139 -12.90 -12.73 1.95
N GLU A 140 -12.85 -13.89 2.59
CA GLU A 140 -12.55 -14.03 4.01
C GLU A 140 -11.12 -13.55 4.34
N ILE A 141 -10.12 -13.96 3.57
CA ILE A 141 -8.71 -13.61 3.81
C ILE A 141 -8.47 -12.10 3.62
N LEU A 142 -9.05 -11.49 2.59
CA LEU A 142 -8.82 -10.08 2.26
C LEU A 142 -9.81 -9.12 2.93
N GLY A 143 -10.87 -9.63 3.58
CA GLY A 143 -11.92 -8.80 4.17
C GLY A 143 -12.73 -8.01 3.13
N LEU A 144 -12.81 -8.51 1.90
CA LEU A 144 -13.54 -7.90 0.79
C LEU A 144 -14.88 -8.58 0.59
N SER A 145 -15.86 -7.92 -0.03
CA SER A 145 -17.10 -8.60 -0.38
C SER A 145 -16.86 -9.65 -1.49
N PRO A 146 -17.63 -10.76 -1.52
CA PRO A 146 -17.53 -11.74 -2.61
C PRO A 146 -17.71 -11.11 -3.99
N SER A 147 -18.59 -10.10 -4.12
CA SER A 147 -18.82 -9.38 -5.38
C SER A 147 -17.60 -8.55 -5.82
N GLN A 148 -16.89 -7.91 -4.89
CA GLN A 148 -15.64 -7.20 -5.19
C GLN A 148 -14.57 -8.19 -5.67
N VAL A 149 -14.42 -9.31 -4.97
CA VAL A 149 -13.45 -10.36 -5.34
C VAL A 149 -13.77 -10.94 -6.72
N SER A 150 -15.03 -11.31 -6.99
CA SER A 150 -15.45 -11.78 -8.31
C SER A 150 -15.15 -10.76 -9.42
N ARG A 151 -15.37 -9.47 -9.17
CA ARG A 151 -15.05 -8.41 -10.13
C ARG A 151 -13.57 -8.36 -10.47
N TYR A 152 -12.69 -8.45 -9.47
CA TYR A 152 -11.24 -8.48 -9.70
C TYR A 152 -10.81 -9.76 -10.42
N LEU A 153 -11.28 -10.93 -9.99
CA LEU A 153 -10.98 -12.22 -10.62
C LEU A 153 -11.43 -12.27 -12.09
N ASN A 154 -12.63 -11.79 -12.39
CA ASN A 154 -13.13 -11.71 -13.77
C ASN A 154 -12.30 -10.74 -14.62
N SER A 155 -11.85 -9.62 -14.05
CA SER A 155 -10.94 -8.73 -14.77
C SER A 155 -9.58 -9.37 -15.03
N SER A 156 -8.99 -9.98 -14.01
CA SER A 156 -7.71 -10.69 -14.10
C SER A 156 -7.78 -11.89 -15.06
N ALA A 157 -8.90 -12.59 -15.15
CA ALA A 157 -9.09 -13.68 -16.10
C ALA A 157 -9.10 -13.18 -17.56
N ARG A 158 -9.78 -12.05 -17.82
CA ARG A 158 -9.76 -11.39 -19.15
C ARG A 158 -8.36 -10.90 -19.53
N GLU A 159 -7.56 -10.49 -18.55
CA GLU A 159 -6.15 -10.10 -18.73
C GLU A 159 -5.21 -11.31 -18.82
N GLY A 160 -5.71 -12.55 -18.68
CA GLY A 160 -4.90 -13.77 -18.75
C GLY A 160 -3.97 -13.98 -17.55
N LEU A 161 -4.32 -13.42 -16.38
CA LEU A 161 -3.53 -13.54 -15.15
C LEU A 161 -3.97 -14.70 -14.26
N VAL A 162 -5.25 -15.08 -14.35
CA VAL A 162 -5.86 -16.18 -13.59
C VAL A 162 -6.77 -16.99 -14.49
N ARG A 163 -7.02 -18.25 -14.12
CA ARG A 163 -8.01 -19.12 -14.74
C ARG A 163 -8.86 -19.81 -13.69
N PHE A 164 -10.09 -20.15 -14.03
CA PHE A 164 -11.00 -20.91 -13.17
C PHE A 164 -10.84 -22.41 -13.46
N ASP A 165 -10.58 -23.18 -12.41
CA ASP A 165 -10.57 -24.65 -12.44
C ASP A 165 -11.97 -25.17 -12.14
N GLU A 166 -12.65 -25.70 -13.16
CA GLU A 166 -14.03 -26.21 -13.03
C GLU A 166 -14.14 -27.45 -12.14
N ILE A 167 -13.07 -28.23 -12.00
CA ILE A 167 -13.05 -29.46 -11.21
C ILE A 167 -12.98 -29.11 -9.72
N GLN A 168 -12.06 -28.22 -9.36
CA GLN A 168 -11.85 -27.80 -7.96
C GLN A 168 -12.77 -26.65 -7.54
N LYS A 169 -13.45 -25.99 -8.48
CA LYS A 169 -14.24 -24.76 -8.27
C LYS A 169 -13.43 -23.63 -7.64
N CYS A 170 -12.15 -23.55 -7.99
CA CYS A 170 -11.18 -22.59 -7.48
C CYS A 170 -10.53 -21.81 -8.63
N PHE A 171 -9.93 -20.67 -8.30
CA PHE A 171 -9.05 -19.96 -9.21
C PHE A 171 -7.60 -20.43 -9.03
N VAL A 172 -6.84 -20.40 -10.11
CA VAL A 172 -5.40 -20.63 -10.13
C VAL A 172 -4.72 -19.59 -11.01
N PRO A 173 -3.42 -19.32 -10.83
CA PRO A 173 -2.66 -18.49 -11.78
C PRO A 173 -2.72 -19.08 -13.19
N ALA A 174 -2.81 -18.20 -14.19
CA ALA A 174 -2.85 -18.60 -15.60
C ALA A 174 -1.57 -19.32 -16.04
#